data_AF-X7YJS2-F1
#
_entry.id   AF-X7YJS2-F1
#
_cell.length_a   1.000
_cell.length_b   1.000
_cell.length_c   1.000
_cell.angle_alpha   90.00
_cell.angle_beta   90.00
_cell.angle_gamma   90.00
#
_symmetry.space_group_name_H-M   'P 1'
#
loop_
_entity.id
_entity.type
_entity.pdbx_description
1 polymer ?
#
loop_
_entity_poly.entity_id
_entity_poly.type
_entity_poly.pdbx_seq_one_letter_code
_entity_poly.pdbx_strand_id
1 'polypeptide(L)'
;MLGLTFDDVLLLPAASDVVPANADTSSQLTKKIRLKVPLVSSAMDTVTESRMAIAMARAGGMGVLHRNLPVAEQAGQVETVKRSEAGMVTDPVTCRPDNTLAEVDALCARFRISGLPVVDDSGGLVGIITNRDMRFEVDQSKHVSEVMTKAPLITAQEGVSADAALGLLRRHKIEKLPIVDGQGG
;
A
#
# COMPACT_ATOMS: atom_id res chain seq x y z
N MET A 1 -0.63 -9.10 48.93
CA MET A 1 -0.45 -7.87 48.12
C MET A 1 -1.80 -7.54 47.53
N LEU A 2 -2.29 -6.31 47.67
CA LEU A 2 -3.58 -5.91 47.11
C LEU A 2 -3.43 -5.74 45.58
N GLY A 3 -4.32 -6.35 44.80
CA GLY A 3 -4.43 -6.15 43.36
C GLY A 3 -5.69 -5.33 43.06
N LEU A 4 -5.58 -4.39 42.13
CA LEU A 4 -6.68 -3.53 41.69
C LEU A 4 -6.94 -3.75 40.19
N THR A 5 -8.19 -3.61 39.79
CA THR A 5 -8.68 -3.65 38.40
C THR A 5 -9.21 -2.27 37.99
N PHE A 6 -9.71 -2.13 36.75
CA PHE A 6 -10.21 -0.86 36.26
C PHE A 6 -11.43 -0.34 37.04
N ASP A 7 -12.30 -1.24 37.49
CA ASP A 7 -13.54 -0.86 38.19
C ASP A 7 -13.32 -0.51 39.68
N ASP A 8 -12.13 -0.78 40.21
CA ASP A 8 -11.78 -0.50 41.60
C ASP A 8 -11.33 0.96 41.83
N VAL A 9 -11.09 1.73 40.76
CA VAL A 9 -10.49 3.06 40.82
C VAL A 9 -11.17 4.06 39.87
N LEU A 10 -11.03 5.35 40.19
CA LEU A 10 -11.47 6.45 39.33
C LEU A 10 -10.40 7.53 39.25
N LEU A 11 -10.37 8.26 38.13
CA LEU A 11 -9.49 9.41 37.97
C LEU A 11 -10.12 10.63 38.65
N LEU A 12 -9.36 11.30 39.52
CA LEU A 12 -9.78 12.55 40.12
C LEU A 12 -9.63 13.70 39.11
N PRO A 13 -10.69 14.46 38.82
CA PRO A 13 -10.59 15.63 37.94
C PRO A 13 -9.63 16.67 38.51
N ALA A 14 -8.94 17.39 37.61
CA ALA A 14 -8.08 18.52 37.95
C ALA A 14 -8.31 19.67 36.98
N ALA A 15 -7.91 20.88 37.37
CA ALA A 15 -7.95 22.04 36.48
C ALA A 15 -7.07 21.79 35.24
N SER A 16 -7.57 22.17 34.06
CA SER A 16 -6.87 21.98 32.78
C SER A 16 -7.20 23.15 31.85
N ASP A 17 -6.16 23.71 31.24
CA ASP A 17 -6.28 24.70 30.17
C ASP A 17 -6.27 24.05 28.77
N VAL A 18 -6.20 22.71 28.70
CA VAL A 18 -6.18 21.96 27.44
C VAL A 18 -7.61 21.73 26.95
N VAL A 19 -7.89 22.21 25.74
CA VAL A 19 -9.12 21.87 25.02
C VAL A 19 -9.04 20.40 24.56
N PRO A 20 -10.05 19.55 24.81
CA PRO A 20 -9.99 18.12 24.52
C PRO A 20 -9.60 17.77 23.07
N ALA A 21 -10.05 18.57 22.08
CA ALA A 21 -9.72 18.36 20.67
C ALA A 21 -8.23 18.56 20.33
N ASN A 22 -7.48 19.24 21.21
CA ASN A 22 -6.06 19.53 21.04
C ASN A 22 -5.17 18.59 21.87
N ALA A 23 -5.74 17.63 22.60
CA ALA A 23 -4.95 16.70 23.38
C ALA A 23 -4.14 15.77 22.45
N ASP A 24 -2.82 15.72 22.64
CA ASP A 24 -1.96 14.76 21.94
C ASP A 24 -2.12 13.38 22.57
N THR A 25 -2.69 12.45 21.79
CA THR A 25 -2.91 11.05 22.20
C THR A 25 -1.79 10.11 21.74
N SER A 26 -0.75 10.65 21.10
CA SER A 26 0.34 9.83 20.58
C SER A 26 1.10 9.13 21.70
N SER A 27 1.47 7.87 21.46
CA SER A 27 2.08 7.01 22.47
C SER A 27 3.15 6.10 21.88
N GLN A 28 4.13 5.75 22.72
CA GLN A 28 5.26 4.92 22.33
C GLN A 28 4.89 3.43 22.50
N LEU A 29 4.81 2.69 21.39
CA LEU A 29 4.49 1.26 21.42
C LEU A 29 5.73 0.40 21.68
N THR A 30 6.83 0.71 20.98
CA THR A 30 8.13 0.03 21.15
C THR A 30 9.24 1.06 21.30
N LYS A 31 10.47 0.67 21.60
CA LYS A 31 11.62 1.60 21.67
C LYS A 31 11.82 2.45 20.40
N LYS A 32 11.28 2.03 19.24
CA LYS A 32 11.47 2.69 17.94
C LYS A 32 10.18 3.12 17.26
N ILE A 33 9.01 2.70 17.75
CA ILE A 33 7.71 2.93 17.08
C ILE A 33 6.79 3.73 17.98
N ARG A 34 6.41 4.93 17.51
CA ARG A 34 5.38 5.80 18.11
C ARG A 34 4.12 5.76 17.25
N LEU A 35 2.95 5.66 17.89
CA LEU A 35 1.64 5.70 17.25
C LEU A 35 1.00 7.07 17.46
N LYS A 36 0.19 7.52 16.50
CA LYS A 36 -0.62 8.74 16.67
C LYS A 36 -1.83 8.50 17.56
N VAL A 37 -2.37 7.29 17.53
CA VAL A 37 -3.49 6.83 18.37
C VAL A 37 -3.03 5.60 19.15
N PRO A 38 -3.23 5.54 20.48
CA PRO A 38 -2.66 4.51 21.34
C PRO A 38 -3.50 3.22 21.32
N LEU A 39 -3.94 2.79 20.14
CA LEU A 39 -4.80 1.63 19.95
C LEU A 39 -4.11 0.59 19.06
N VAL A 40 -4.15 -0.66 19.53
CA VAL A 40 -3.60 -1.82 18.82
C VAL A 40 -4.66 -2.91 18.76
N SER A 41 -4.92 -3.47 17.58
CA SER A 41 -5.86 -4.58 17.46
C SER A 41 -5.21 -5.91 17.87
N SER A 42 -6.00 -6.77 18.52
CA SER A 42 -5.54 -8.05 19.05
C SER A 42 -5.14 -9.02 17.93
N ALA A 43 -4.11 -9.84 18.19
CA ALA A 43 -3.61 -10.87 17.26
C ALA A 43 -4.47 -12.14 17.25
N MET A 44 -5.77 -11.99 16.98
CA MET A 44 -6.77 -13.07 16.96
C MET A 44 -7.34 -13.23 15.55
N ASP A 45 -7.64 -14.48 15.16
CA ASP A 45 -8.20 -14.83 13.85
C ASP A 45 -9.56 -14.18 13.59
N THR A 46 -10.37 -14.01 14.63
CA THR A 46 -11.66 -13.31 14.56
C THR A 46 -11.56 -11.79 14.55
N VAL A 47 -10.35 -11.22 14.72
CA VAL A 47 -10.17 -9.78 14.90
C VAL A 47 -9.29 -9.17 13.82
N THR A 48 -8.08 -9.69 13.60
CA THR A 48 -7.06 -8.97 12.83
C THR A 48 -6.46 -9.79 11.70
N GLU A 49 -7.02 -9.59 10.51
CA GLU A 49 -6.39 -9.88 9.22
C GLU A 49 -5.98 -8.58 8.50
N SER A 50 -5.48 -8.69 7.27
CA SER A 50 -5.00 -7.57 6.45
C SER A 50 -5.95 -6.36 6.42
N ARG A 51 -7.26 -6.58 6.27
CA ARG A 51 -8.26 -5.50 6.24
C ARG A 51 -8.30 -4.69 7.53
N MET A 52 -8.29 -5.34 8.69
CA MET A 52 -8.29 -4.67 9.99
C MET A 52 -6.97 -3.95 10.23
N ALA A 53 -5.84 -4.59 9.90
CA ALA A 53 -4.52 -3.98 10.06
C ALA A 53 -4.36 -2.69 9.23
N ILE A 54 -4.86 -2.68 7.99
CA ILE A 54 -4.91 -1.47 7.14
C ILE A 54 -5.78 -0.39 7.78
N ALA A 55 -6.97 -0.75 8.28
CA ALA A 55 -7.89 0.21 8.91
C ALA A 55 -7.27 0.85 10.17
N MET A 56 -6.66 0.04 11.03
CA MET A 56 -5.96 0.52 12.23
C MET A 56 -4.82 1.46 11.89
N ALA A 57 -3.99 1.10 10.89
CA ALA A 57 -2.88 1.95 10.45
C ALA A 57 -3.37 3.30 9.91
N ARG A 58 -4.44 3.33 9.10
CA ARG A 58 -5.04 4.56 8.58
C ARG A 58 -5.62 5.46 9.67
N ALA A 59 -6.17 4.85 10.73
CA ALA A 59 -6.65 5.59 11.90
C ALA A 59 -5.50 6.10 12.80
N GLY A 60 -4.24 5.73 12.52
CA GLY A 60 -3.06 6.15 13.29
C GLY A 60 -2.65 5.18 14.41
N GLY A 61 -3.29 4.02 14.49
CA GLY A 61 -2.95 2.92 15.39
C GLY A 61 -2.15 1.80 14.71
N MET A 62 -2.22 0.58 15.24
CA MET A 62 -1.54 -0.60 14.68
C MET A 62 -2.46 -1.83 14.69
N GLY A 63 -2.33 -2.69 13.69
CA GLY A 63 -2.90 -4.04 13.76
C GLY A 63 -1.83 -5.11 13.82
N VAL A 64 -2.06 -6.15 14.64
CA VAL A 64 -1.18 -7.31 14.75
C VAL A 64 -1.89 -8.52 14.14
N LEU A 65 -1.34 -9.05 13.05
CA LEU A 65 -1.91 -10.23 12.40
C LEU A 65 -1.81 -11.46 13.32
N HIS A 66 -2.88 -12.24 13.38
CA HIS A 66 -2.89 -13.52 14.09
C HIS A 66 -1.97 -14.55 13.43
N ARG A 67 -1.67 -15.64 14.14
CA ARG A 67 -0.75 -16.71 13.68
C ARG A 67 -1.46 -18.02 13.31
N ASN A 68 -2.79 -18.01 13.23
CA ASN A 68 -3.61 -19.19 12.90
C ASN A 68 -3.70 -19.39 11.38
N LEU A 69 -2.56 -19.27 10.67
CA LEU A 69 -2.44 -19.37 9.23
C LEU A 69 -1.09 -20.03 8.89
N PRO A 70 -0.97 -20.71 7.74
CA PRO A 70 0.32 -21.07 7.18
C PRO A 70 1.22 -19.83 6.99
N VAL A 71 2.53 -20.01 7.15
CA VAL A 71 3.53 -18.92 7.06
C VAL A 71 3.40 -18.13 5.76
N ALA A 72 3.21 -18.82 4.63
CA ALA A 72 3.07 -18.19 3.32
C ALA A 72 1.84 -17.27 3.24
N GLU A 73 0.73 -17.69 3.85
CA GLU A 73 -0.52 -16.92 3.84
C GLU A 73 -0.43 -15.69 4.75
N GLN A 74 0.15 -15.85 5.94
CA GLN A 74 0.42 -14.72 6.83
C GLN A 74 1.36 -13.70 6.17
N ALA A 75 2.40 -14.17 5.48
CA ALA A 75 3.30 -13.30 4.72
C ALA A 75 2.57 -12.52 3.62
N GLY A 76 1.65 -13.19 2.88
CA GLY A 76 0.80 -12.51 1.90
C GLY A 76 -0.12 -11.46 2.51
N GLN A 77 -0.65 -11.69 3.72
CA GLN A 77 -1.39 -10.66 4.45
C GLN A 77 -0.52 -9.46 4.83
N VAL A 78 0.71 -9.69 5.30
CA VAL A 78 1.69 -8.61 5.58
C VAL A 78 1.97 -7.79 4.32
N GLU A 79 2.25 -8.47 3.20
CA GLU A 79 2.52 -7.81 1.92
C GLU A 79 1.35 -6.90 1.51
N THR A 80 0.12 -7.40 1.62
CA THR A 80 -1.09 -6.63 1.33
C THR A 80 -1.18 -5.36 2.19
N VAL A 81 -0.91 -5.46 3.50
CA VAL A 81 -0.91 -4.30 4.42
C VAL A 81 0.16 -3.28 4.02
N LYS A 82 1.38 -3.75 3.72
CA LYS A 82 2.50 -2.88 3.37
C LYS A 82 2.30 -2.16 2.03
N ARG A 83 1.60 -2.76 1.08
CA ARG A 83 1.27 -2.16 -0.23
C ARG A 83 0.10 -1.16 -0.18
N SER A 84 -0.77 -1.22 0.84
CA SER A 84 -2.02 -0.43 0.89
C SER A 84 -1.85 1.10 0.95
N GLU A 85 -0.68 1.61 1.31
CA GLU A 85 -0.39 3.06 1.47
C GLU A 85 0.97 3.43 0.83
N ALA A 86 1.56 2.55 0.02
CA ALA A 86 2.83 2.83 -0.62
C ALA A 86 2.63 3.88 -1.73
N GLY A 87 2.77 5.17 -1.38
CA GLY A 87 2.80 6.26 -2.37
C GLY A 87 3.95 6.13 -3.37
N MET A 88 4.98 5.37 -3.02
CA MET A 88 6.08 4.95 -3.88
C MET A 88 6.34 3.46 -3.66
N VAL A 89 6.38 2.68 -4.75
CA VAL A 89 6.52 1.21 -4.71
C VAL A 89 7.91 0.87 -5.22
N THR A 90 8.75 0.25 -4.38
CA THR A 90 10.14 -0.12 -4.72
C THR A 90 10.27 -1.44 -5.47
N ASP A 91 9.25 -2.30 -5.41
CA ASP A 91 9.20 -3.58 -6.14
C ASP A 91 7.80 -3.73 -6.76
N PRO A 92 7.54 -3.05 -7.89
CA PRO A 92 6.24 -3.09 -8.54
C PRO A 92 6.02 -4.46 -9.15
N VAL A 93 4.79 -4.95 -9.08
CA VAL A 93 4.39 -6.10 -9.91
C VAL A 93 4.43 -5.63 -11.36
N THR A 94 5.24 -6.30 -12.17
CA THR A 94 5.38 -6.02 -13.60
C THR A 94 4.72 -7.12 -14.43
N CYS A 95 4.46 -6.83 -15.70
CA CYS A 95 4.11 -7.83 -16.69
C CYS A 95 5.00 -7.70 -17.92
N ARG A 96 4.92 -8.69 -18.81
CA ARG A 96 5.69 -8.75 -20.04
C ARG A 96 4.82 -8.41 -21.25
N PRO A 97 5.43 -7.97 -22.37
CA PRO A 97 4.69 -7.63 -23.59
C PRO A 97 3.90 -8.79 -24.18
N ASP A 98 4.33 -10.03 -23.92
CA ASP A 98 3.73 -11.28 -24.38
C ASP A 98 2.69 -11.86 -23.41
N ASN A 99 2.51 -11.29 -22.21
CA ASN A 99 1.39 -11.67 -21.37
C ASN A 99 0.06 -11.36 -22.04
N THR A 100 -0.98 -12.14 -21.72
CA THR A 100 -2.35 -11.87 -22.15
C THR A 100 -3.03 -10.88 -21.22
N LEU A 101 -4.07 -10.18 -21.70
CA LEU A 101 -4.85 -9.28 -20.84
C LEU A 101 -5.49 -10.03 -19.65
N ALA A 102 -5.91 -11.27 -19.85
CA ALA A 102 -6.45 -12.11 -18.77
C ALA A 102 -5.45 -12.36 -17.63
N GLU A 103 -4.17 -12.61 -17.96
CA GLU A 103 -3.12 -12.79 -16.96
C GLU A 103 -2.87 -11.51 -16.17
N VAL A 104 -2.84 -10.37 -16.87
CA VAL A 104 -2.65 -9.05 -16.25
C VAL A 104 -3.83 -8.69 -15.35
N ASP A 105 -5.07 -8.96 -15.77
CA ASP A 105 -6.26 -8.73 -14.95
C ASP A 105 -6.26 -9.59 -13.68
N ALA A 106 -5.86 -10.86 -13.78
CA ALA A 106 -5.70 -11.74 -12.62
C ALA A 106 -4.64 -11.22 -11.64
N LEU A 107 -3.51 -10.70 -12.14
CA LEU A 107 -2.49 -10.03 -11.31
C LEU A 107 -3.05 -8.78 -10.64
N CYS A 108 -3.76 -7.94 -11.40
CA CYS A 108 -4.41 -6.73 -10.87
C CYS A 108 -5.39 -7.07 -9.74
N ALA A 109 -6.23 -8.08 -9.94
CA ALA A 109 -7.21 -8.53 -8.95
C ALA A 109 -6.54 -9.08 -7.68
N ARG A 110 -5.51 -9.92 -7.85
CA ARG A 110 -4.76 -10.53 -6.74
C ARG A 110 -4.07 -9.48 -5.87
N PHE A 111 -3.39 -8.51 -6.49
CA PHE A 111 -2.60 -7.50 -5.77
C PHE A 111 -3.37 -6.19 -5.51
N ARG A 112 -4.64 -6.12 -5.93
CA ARG A 112 -5.51 -4.93 -5.84
C ARG A 112 -4.86 -3.66 -6.42
N ILE A 113 -4.20 -3.81 -7.56
CA ILE A 113 -3.54 -2.73 -8.31
C ILE A 113 -4.29 -2.47 -9.62
N SER A 114 -4.28 -1.23 -10.09
CA SER A 114 -5.04 -0.78 -11.27
C SER A 114 -4.22 -0.73 -12.55
N GLY A 115 -3.02 -1.31 -12.56
CA GLY A 115 -2.12 -1.30 -13.71
C GLY A 115 -0.68 -1.66 -13.33
N LEU A 116 0.09 -2.08 -14.33
CA LEU A 116 1.42 -2.66 -14.19
C LEU A 116 2.38 -1.98 -15.18
N PRO A 117 3.62 -1.69 -14.77
CA PRO A 117 4.71 -1.46 -15.71
C PRO A 117 4.93 -2.69 -16.57
N VAL A 118 5.19 -2.48 -17.87
CA VAL A 118 5.52 -3.54 -18.81
C VAL A 118 7.02 -3.52 -19.04
N VAL A 119 7.69 -4.63 -18.75
CA VAL A 119 9.15 -4.77 -18.85
C VAL A 119 9.53 -5.84 -19.86
N ASP A 120 10.65 -5.64 -20.57
CA ASP A 120 11.20 -6.63 -21.49
C ASP A 120 12.04 -7.71 -20.78
N ASP A 121 12.64 -8.60 -21.57
CA ASP A 121 13.53 -9.67 -21.08
C ASP A 121 14.76 -9.18 -20.32
N SER A 122 15.21 -7.96 -20.59
CA SER A 122 16.35 -7.32 -19.93
C SER A 122 15.95 -6.55 -18.67
N GLY A 123 14.65 -6.49 -18.36
CA GLY A 123 14.10 -5.70 -17.25
C GLY A 123 13.85 -4.23 -17.60
N GLY A 124 14.04 -3.82 -18.85
CA GLY A 124 13.84 -2.44 -19.28
C GLY A 124 12.36 -2.09 -19.40
N LEU A 125 11.98 -0.88 -18.95
CA LEU A 125 10.61 -0.39 -19.04
C LEU A 125 10.23 -0.06 -20.49
N VAL A 126 9.32 -0.85 -21.08
CA VAL A 126 8.87 -0.69 -22.46
C VAL A 126 7.45 -0.13 -22.59
N GLY A 127 6.68 -0.14 -21.51
CA GLY A 127 5.30 0.34 -21.52
C GLY A 127 4.65 0.38 -20.14
N ILE A 128 3.39 0.80 -20.12
CA ILE A 128 2.51 0.68 -18.96
C ILE A 128 1.13 0.24 -19.43
N ILE A 129 0.52 -0.71 -18.72
CA ILE A 129 -0.85 -1.13 -18.96
C ILE A 129 -1.70 -0.87 -17.72
N THR A 130 -2.88 -0.32 -17.92
CA THR A 130 -3.80 0.05 -16.84
C THR A 130 -5.18 -0.56 -17.05
N ASN A 131 -5.97 -0.59 -15.97
CA ASN A 131 -7.36 -1.02 -16.05
C ASN A 131 -8.16 -0.19 -17.08
N ARG A 132 -7.80 1.08 -17.30
CA ARG A 132 -8.44 1.90 -18.34
C ARG A 132 -8.18 1.36 -19.74
N ASP A 133 -6.98 0.86 -20.01
CA ASP A 133 -6.60 0.32 -21.31
C ASP A 133 -7.31 -1.01 -21.56
N MET A 134 -7.40 -1.87 -20.54
CA MET A 134 -8.03 -3.20 -20.64
C MET A 134 -9.57 -3.14 -20.66
N ARG A 135 -10.19 -2.12 -20.04
CA ARG A 135 -11.65 -2.06 -19.83
C ARG A 135 -12.48 -2.05 -21.11
N PHE A 136 -11.90 -1.64 -22.24
CA PHE A 136 -12.59 -1.56 -23.53
C PHE A 136 -12.29 -2.78 -24.43
N GLU A 137 -11.45 -3.70 -23.98
CA GLU A 137 -11.06 -4.88 -24.74
C GLU A 137 -12.01 -6.05 -24.46
N VAL A 138 -12.67 -6.53 -25.51
CA VAL A 138 -13.58 -7.69 -25.43
C VAL A 138 -12.78 -8.99 -25.46
N ASP A 139 -11.69 -9.02 -26.23
CA ASP A 139 -10.83 -10.18 -26.38
C ASP A 139 -9.68 -10.12 -25.36
N GLN A 140 -9.79 -10.97 -24.33
CA GLN A 140 -8.83 -11.05 -23.24
C GLN A 140 -7.59 -11.91 -23.58
N SER A 141 -7.55 -12.53 -24.76
CA SER A 141 -6.41 -13.32 -25.24
C SER A 141 -5.33 -12.48 -25.93
N LYS A 142 -5.63 -11.21 -26.25
CA LYS A 142 -4.68 -10.27 -26.83
C LYS A 142 -3.44 -10.09 -25.96
N HIS A 143 -2.32 -9.83 -26.61
CA HIS A 143 -1.08 -9.54 -25.91
C HIS A 143 -1.07 -8.11 -25.37
N VAL A 144 -0.43 -7.93 -24.21
CA VAL A 144 -0.22 -6.61 -23.56
C VAL A 144 0.42 -5.61 -24.52
N SER A 145 1.36 -6.06 -25.35
CA SER A 145 2.08 -5.22 -26.32
C SER A 145 1.19 -4.53 -27.37
N GLU A 146 -0.03 -5.04 -27.58
CA GLU A 146 -1.00 -4.48 -28.53
C GLU A 146 -1.83 -3.36 -27.91
N VAL A 147 -1.98 -3.34 -26.59
CA VAL A 147 -2.93 -2.47 -25.86
C VAL A 147 -2.22 -1.46 -24.95
N MET A 148 -1.04 -1.79 -24.43
CA MET A 148 -0.30 -0.94 -23.49
C MET A 148 0.03 0.44 -24.07
N THR A 149 0.20 1.43 -23.18
CA THR A 149 0.83 2.70 -23.56
C THR A 149 2.33 2.48 -23.73
N LYS A 150 2.84 2.74 -24.94
CA LYS A 150 4.26 2.55 -25.32
C LYS A 150 5.10 3.79 -25.02
N ALA A 151 6.43 3.62 -24.98
CA ALA A 151 7.37 4.73 -24.88
C ALA A 151 7.19 5.77 -26.01
N PRO A 152 7.48 7.07 -25.75
CA PRO A 152 8.05 7.63 -24.51
C PRO A 152 7.01 7.82 -23.39
N LEU A 153 7.30 7.22 -22.23
CA LEU A 153 6.48 7.39 -21.02
C LEU A 153 6.98 8.58 -20.21
N ILE A 154 6.06 9.20 -19.45
CA ILE A 154 6.45 10.12 -18.39
C ILE A 154 6.95 9.27 -17.22
N THR A 155 8.23 9.41 -16.88
CA THR A 155 8.88 8.71 -15.78
C THR A 155 9.52 9.69 -14.81
N ALA A 156 9.88 9.22 -13.63
CA ALA A 156 10.77 9.93 -12.70
C ALA A 156 12.04 9.12 -12.47
N GLN A 157 13.10 9.79 -12.03
CA GLN A 157 14.35 9.13 -11.69
C GLN A 157 14.31 8.60 -10.25
N GLU A 158 15.07 7.53 -9.99
CA GLU A 158 15.26 7.03 -8.63
C GLU A 158 15.74 8.15 -7.69
N GLY A 159 15.19 8.18 -6.47
CA GLY A 159 15.45 9.25 -5.49
C GLY A 159 14.60 10.51 -5.65
N VAL A 160 13.63 10.54 -6.58
CA VAL A 160 12.65 11.63 -6.68
C VAL A 160 11.90 11.81 -5.36
N SER A 161 11.70 13.06 -4.94
CA SER A 161 10.88 13.35 -3.76
C SER A 161 9.39 13.08 -4.04
N ALA A 162 8.62 12.74 -3.00
CA ALA A 162 7.18 12.52 -3.13
C ALA A 162 6.44 13.76 -3.70
N ASP A 163 6.83 14.97 -3.30
CA ASP A 163 6.24 16.22 -3.80
C ASP A 163 6.53 16.45 -5.28
N ALA A 164 7.77 16.16 -5.72
CA ALA A 164 8.14 16.26 -7.13
C ALA A 164 7.41 15.23 -7.99
N ALA A 165 7.31 13.98 -7.52
CA ALA A 165 6.56 12.92 -8.19
C ALA A 165 5.06 13.28 -8.30
N LEU A 166 4.45 13.80 -7.23
CA LEU A 166 3.07 14.28 -7.24
C LEU A 166 2.88 15.46 -8.20
N GLY A 167 3.88 16.34 -8.30
CA GLY A 167 3.91 17.43 -9.28
C GLY A 167 3.88 16.92 -10.73
N LEU A 168 4.64 15.87 -11.05
CA LEU A 168 4.64 15.23 -12.38
C LEU A 168 3.29 14.57 -12.70
N LEU A 169 2.73 13.79 -11.76
CA LEU A 169 1.40 13.19 -11.90
C LEU A 169 0.34 14.26 -12.24
N ARG A 170 0.32 15.37 -11.49
CA ARG A 170 -0.62 16.48 -11.70
C ARG A 170 -0.43 17.18 -13.04
N ARG A 171 0.82 17.50 -13.40
CA ARG A 171 1.15 18.21 -14.64
C ARG A 171 0.74 17.41 -15.88
N HIS A 172 1.03 16.11 -15.87
CA HIS A 172 0.78 15.23 -17.00
C HIS A 172 -0.60 14.56 -16.97
N LYS A 173 -1.39 14.79 -15.91
CA LYS A 173 -2.73 14.23 -15.70
C LYS A 173 -2.75 12.69 -15.79
N ILE A 174 -1.73 12.06 -15.21
CA ILE A 174 -1.55 10.61 -15.17
C ILE A 174 -1.70 10.11 -13.73
N GLU A 175 -2.18 8.88 -13.58
CA GLU A 175 -2.43 8.26 -12.27
C GLU A 175 -1.24 7.43 -11.76
N LYS A 176 -0.34 7.03 -12.66
CA LYS A 176 0.86 6.23 -12.35
C LYS A 176 2.08 6.88 -12.98
N LEU A 177 3.19 6.85 -12.24
CA LEU A 177 4.48 7.40 -12.66
C LEU A 177 5.55 6.34 -12.40
N PRO A 178 5.99 5.61 -13.44
CA PRO A 178 7.13 4.71 -13.29
C PRO A 178 8.36 5.48 -12.84
N ILE A 179 9.06 4.94 -11.85
CA ILE A 179 10.36 5.44 -11.41
C ILE A 179 11.37 4.51 -12.03
N VAL A 180 12.29 5.07 -12.80
CA VAL A 180 13.33 4.33 -13.50
C VAL A 180 14.70 4.76 -13.01
N ASP A 181 15.66 3.85 -13.08
CA ASP A 181 17.06 4.19 -12.94
C ASP A 181 17.56 4.99 -14.17
N GLY A 182 18.80 5.50 -14.11
CA GLY A 182 19.40 6.25 -15.21
C GLY A 182 19.61 5.44 -16.50
N GLN A 183 19.31 4.13 -16.50
CA GLN A 183 19.38 3.21 -17.64
C GLN A 183 17.98 2.82 -18.17
N GLY A 184 16.90 3.20 -17.49
CA GLY A 184 15.52 2.90 -17.89
C GLY A 184 14.94 1.59 -17.33
N GLY A 185 15.60 0.99 -16.35
CA GLY A 185 15.10 -0.14 -15.56
C GLY A 185 14.27 0.27 -14.36
#